data_AF-A0A9E6F0Y5-F1
#
_entry.id   AF-A0A9E6F0Y5-F1
#
_cell.length_a   1.000
_cell.length_b   1.000
_cell.length_c   1.000
_cell.angle_alpha   90.00
_cell.angle_beta   90.00
_cell.angle_gamma   90.00
#
_symmetry.space_group_name_H-M   'P 1'
#
loop_
_entity.id
_entity.type
_entity.pdbx_description
1 polymer ?
#
loop_
_entity_poly.entity_id
_entity_poly.type
_entity_poly.pdbx_seq_one_letter_code
_entity_poly.pdbx_strand_id
1 'polypeptide(L)'
;MPEIYKYHSLSVKTMLLVFTLFFIPTLFSCKNNNPEQKQYDLLKSNLRYKSYKTISENAIPPLVLLFNTTNHYEDTVVSEETIRLLLGYLWIANDQPDYAIAEGNNILDFGNVRKETKLLAHSIIAIAMYEKGLKTLAFDESNKCAKLIQKMPETGSSDLNIATYHIITGTLCIYNENYQGARFHFAGFNIFSRIGWPYMLADAMADIKEGKAASGVNKIKINAKDKTIPEVVTNHIIQAIKNIEKSTNVRDAKFLWTKDISLALYNEINNSPIKGINKVSELIANLCIKLNVD
;
A
#
# COMPACT_ATOMS: atom_id res chain seq x y z
N MET A 1 -25.58 27.06 81.01
CA MET A 1 -25.83 25.62 81.30
C MET A 1 -26.03 24.90 79.96
N PRO A 2 -25.58 23.64 79.85
CA PRO A 2 -24.55 23.05 78.96
C PRO A 2 -25.07 22.78 77.52
N GLU A 3 -24.39 22.27 76.49
CA GLU A 3 -23.15 21.51 76.24
C GLU A 3 -22.94 21.53 74.69
N ILE A 4 -21.72 21.72 74.16
CA ILE A 4 -20.88 20.71 73.46
C ILE A 4 -21.58 20.09 72.22
N TYR A 5 -21.08 20.16 70.98
CA TYR A 5 -20.00 19.33 70.40
C TYR A 5 -19.36 20.07 69.20
N LYS A 6 -18.05 20.36 69.23
CA LYS A 6 -17.00 19.52 68.61
C LYS A 6 -17.35 19.04 67.19
N TYR A 7 -16.89 19.79 66.19
CA TYR A 7 -16.46 19.14 64.94
C TYR A 7 -15.00 19.49 64.65
N HIS A 8 -14.31 18.41 64.33
CA HIS A 8 -12.87 18.28 64.22
C HIS A 8 -12.27 19.28 63.24
N SER A 9 -11.11 19.79 63.66
CA SER A 9 -10.02 20.23 62.80
C SER A 9 -9.82 19.24 61.65
N LEU A 10 -10.42 19.54 60.49
CA LEU A 10 -9.96 18.96 59.24
C LEU A 10 -8.54 19.50 59.07
N SER A 11 -7.55 18.66 59.36
CA SER A 11 -6.17 19.11 59.44
C SER A 11 -5.79 19.77 58.12
N VAL A 12 -5.09 20.90 58.18
CA VAL A 12 -4.58 21.60 57.00
C VAL A 12 -3.78 20.64 56.08
N LYS A 13 -3.25 19.54 56.63
CA LYS A 13 -2.59 18.46 55.88
C LYS A 13 -3.54 17.67 54.96
N THR A 14 -4.80 17.46 55.36
CA THR A 14 -5.80 16.76 54.55
C THR A 14 -6.28 17.63 53.39
N MET A 15 -6.34 18.95 53.58
CA MET A 15 -6.72 19.89 52.51
C MET A 15 -5.58 20.10 51.49
N LEU A 16 -4.31 20.09 51.94
CA LEU A 16 -3.15 20.16 51.04
C LEU A 16 -2.99 18.89 50.17
N LEU A 17 -3.36 17.72 50.69
CA LEU A 17 -3.27 16.45 49.96
C LEU A 17 -4.33 16.36 48.84
N VAL A 18 -5.53 16.91 49.09
CA VAL A 18 -6.60 16.96 48.07
C VAL A 18 -6.28 17.99 46.98
N PHE A 19 -5.61 19.11 47.31
CA PHE A 19 -5.17 20.08 46.30
C PHE A 19 -3.97 19.60 45.47
N THR A 20 -3.07 18.78 46.03
CA THR A 20 -1.97 18.17 45.25
C THR A 20 -2.45 16.99 44.38
N LEU A 21 -3.51 16.28 44.77
CA LEU A 21 -4.12 15.22 43.95
C LEU A 21 -5.01 15.73 42.79
N PHE A 22 -5.49 16.98 42.83
CA PHE A 22 -6.28 17.57 41.75
C PHE A 22 -5.48 18.45 40.77
N PHE A 23 -4.25 18.87 41.11
CA PHE A 23 -3.39 19.69 40.24
C PHE A 23 -2.26 18.92 39.54
N ILE A 24 -2.19 17.60 39.70
CA ILE A 24 -1.23 16.74 39.00
C ILE A 24 -2.03 15.66 38.22
N PRO A 25 -2.72 16.05 37.14
CA PRO A 25 -2.35 15.45 35.85
C PRO A 25 -2.60 16.41 34.68
N THR A 26 -1.76 17.43 34.50
CA THR A 26 -1.59 18.08 33.18
C THR A 26 -0.17 17.96 32.64
N LEU A 27 0.69 17.21 33.33
CA LEU A 27 2.06 16.91 32.89
C LEU A 27 2.20 15.53 32.22
N PHE A 28 1.11 14.80 32.01
CA PHE A 28 1.13 13.60 31.18
C PHE A 28 0.54 13.87 29.81
N SER A 29 1.40 13.69 28.81
CA SER A 29 1.13 13.66 27.38
C SER A 29 1.14 15.02 26.67
N CYS A 30 2.36 15.53 26.46
CA CYS A 30 2.76 15.94 25.11
C CYS A 30 2.56 14.74 24.16
N LYS A 31 1.31 14.39 23.87
CA LYS A 31 0.95 13.35 22.93
C LYS A 31 1.32 13.92 21.56
N ASN A 32 2.32 13.30 20.92
CA ASN A 32 2.80 13.62 19.59
C ASN A 32 1.64 14.08 18.69
N ASN A 33 1.49 15.40 18.54
CA ASN A 33 0.40 16.03 17.81
C ASN A 33 0.72 16.00 16.31
N ASN A 34 1.18 14.87 15.78
CA ASN A 34 1.32 14.72 14.33
C ASN A 34 -0.10 14.70 13.74
N PRO A 35 -0.51 15.70 12.94
CA PRO A 35 -1.84 15.77 12.37
C PRO A 35 -2.16 14.55 11.49
N GLU A 36 -1.18 14.00 10.77
CA GLU A 36 -1.35 12.80 9.96
C GLU A 36 -1.62 11.56 10.84
N GLN A 37 -0.94 11.44 11.99
CA GLN A 37 -1.18 10.35 12.94
C GLN A 37 -2.62 10.40 13.47
N LYS A 38 -3.15 11.59 13.78
CA LYS A 38 -4.55 11.75 14.17
C LYS A 38 -5.51 11.34 13.06
N GLN A 39 -5.24 11.74 11.80
CA GLN A 39 -6.06 11.32 10.65
C GLN A 39 -6.03 9.80 10.48
N TYR A 40 -4.86 9.17 10.64
CA TYR A 40 -4.72 7.73 10.57
C TYR A 40 -5.45 6.99 11.70
N ASP A 41 -5.38 7.50 12.93
CA ASP A 41 -6.12 6.92 14.06
C ASP A 41 -7.63 7.09 13.91
N LEU A 42 -8.09 8.24 13.37
CA LEU A 42 -9.50 8.45 13.02
C LEU A 42 -9.97 7.47 11.96
N LEU A 43 -9.18 7.25 10.91
CA LEU A 43 -9.45 6.24 9.88
C LEU A 43 -9.66 4.85 10.51
N LYS A 44 -8.70 4.38 11.32
CA LYS A 44 -8.82 3.06 11.98
C LYS A 44 -10.01 2.98 12.95
N SER A 45 -10.44 4.12 13.50
CA SER A 45 -11.58 4.18 14.41
C SER A 45 -12.93 4.17 13.68
N ASN A 46 -12.96 4.53 12.39
CA ASN A 46 -14.16 4.64 11.57
C ASN A 46 -14.85 3.28 11.43
N LEU A 47 -16.20 3.29 11.53
CA LEU A 47 -17.04 2.12 11.33
C LEU A 47 -16.80 1.46 9.97
N ARG A 48 -16.68 2.22 8.88
CA ARG A 48 -16.45 1.69 7.53
C ARG A 48 -15.16 0.87 7.45
N TYR A 49 -14.05 1.41 7.99
CA TYR A 49 -12.77 0.70 8.06
C TYR A 49 -12.87 -0.57 8.91
N LYS A 50 -13.48 -0.48 10.10
CA LYS A 50 -13.64 -1.63 11.00
C LYS A 50 -14.51 -2.72 10.39
N SER A 51 -15.66 -2.36 9.82
CA SER A 51 -16.58 -3.27 9.13
C SER A 51 -15.87 -3.98 7.99
N TYR A 52 -15.16 -3.24 7.13
CA TYR A 52 -14.37 -3.83 6.06
C TYR A 52 -13.33 -4.82 6.59
N LYS A 53 -12.51 -4.39 7.58
CA LYS A 53 -11.46 -5.23 8.17
C LYS A 53 -12.04 -6.54 8.71
N THR A 54 -13.13 -6.46 9.49
CA THR A 54 -13.81 -7.63 10.06
C THR A 54 -14.41 -8.54 8.98
N ILE A 55 -15.06 -8.00 7.94
CA ILE A 55 -15.60 -8.84 6.86
C ILE A 55 -14.44 -9.53 6.12
N SER A 56 -13.37 -8.80 5.81
CA SER A 56 -12.18 -9.33 5.14
C SER A 56 -11.47 -10.43 5.94
N GLU A 57 -11.29 -10.24 7.26
CA GLU A 57 -10.74 -11.24 8.18
C GLU A 57 -11.55 -12.55 8.17
N ASN A 58 -12.87 -12.47 8.01
CA ASN A 58 -13.75 -13.65 8.05
C ASN A 58 -14.05 -14.24 6.67
N ALA A 59 -13.98 -13.44 5.59
CA ALA A 59 -14.38 -13.87 4.25
C ALA A 59 -13.21 -14.49 3.47
N ILE A 60 -11.99 -13.94 3.59
CA ILE A 60 -10.84 -14.37 2.79
C ILE A 60 -10.37 -15.79 3.16
N PRO A 61 -10.11 -16.13 4.44
CA PRO A 61 -9.57 -17.45 4.78
C PRO A 61 -10.38 -18.65 4.23
N PRO A 62 -11.72 -18.73 4.41
CA PRO A 62 -12.48 -19.86 3.90
C PRO A 62 -12.55 -19.90 2.38
N LEU A 63 -12.49 -18.76 1.69
CA LEU A 63 -12.48 -18.72 0.22
C LEU A 63 -11.13 -19.15 -0.35
N VAL A 64 -10.02 -18.78 0.29
CA VAL A 64 -8.68 -19.27 -0.07
C VAL A 64 -8.57 -20.78 0.18
N LEU A 65 -9.09 -21.27 1.30
CA LEU A 65 -9.13 -22.70 1.59
C LEU A 65 -9.96 -23.46 0.55
N LEU A 66 -11.16 -22.97 0.22
CA LEU A 66 -12.01 -23.56 -0.82
C LEU A 66 -11.30 -23.56 -2.18
N PHE A 67 -10.67 -22.46 -2.55
CA PHE A 67 -9.88 -22.36 -3.78
C PHE A 67 -8.79 -23.44 -3.85
N ASN A 68 -7.95 -23.53 -2.81
CA ASN A 68 -6.83 -24.48 -2.76
C ASN A 68 -7.29 -25.95 -2.69
N THR A 69 -8.45 -26.22 -2.10
CA THR A 69 -8.98 -27.59 -1.99
C THR A 69 -9.75 -28.04 -3.23
N THR A 70 -10.39 -27.14 -3.97
CA THR A 70 -11.17 -27.51 -5.18
C THR A 70 -10.35 -27.51 -6.46
N ASN A 71 -9.23 -26.77 -6.52
CA ASN A 71 -8.36 -26.73 -7.70
C ASN A 71 -7.34 -27.90 -7.71
N HIS A 72 -7.83 -29.14 -7.64
CA HIS A 72 -7.01 -30.36 -7.61
C HIS A 72 -6.12 -30.61 -8.85
N TYR A 73 -6.24 -29.79 -9.89
CA TYR A 73 -5.63 -30.05 -11.21
C TYR A 73 -4.53 -29.06 -11.61
N GLU A 74 -4.35 -27.97 -10.88
CA GLU A 74 -3.34 -26.96 -11.17
C GLU A 74 -2.48 -26.78 -9.93
N ASP A 75 -1.15 -26.93 -10.04
CA ASP A 75 -0.21 -26.76 -8.91
C ASP A 75 -0.14 -25.32 -8.36
N THR A 76 -1.22 -24.54 -8.46
CA THR A 76 -1.32 -23.17 -7.98
C THR A 76 -1.96 -23.16 -6.60
N VAL A 77 -1.17 -23.55 -5.60
CA VAL A 77 -1.49 -23.28 -4.19
C VAL A 77 -1.19 -21.81 -3.91
N VAL A 78 -2.18 -21.05 -3.45
CA VAL A 78 -2.01 -19.64 -3.07
C VAL A 78 -2.13 -19.44 -1.57
N SER A 79 -1.31 -18.54 -1.05
CA SER A 79 -1.38 -18.13 0.36
C SER A 79 -2.42 -17.04 0.55
N GLU A 80 -3.01 -16.98 1.74
CA GLU A 80 -3.91 -15.89 2.12
C GLU A 80 -3.21 -14.53 1.98
N GLU A 81 -1.93 -14.47 2.36
CA GLU A 81 -1.13 -13.25 2.30
C GLU A 81 -0.97 -12.76 0.85
N THR A 82 -0.72 -13.66 -0.11
CA THR A 82 -0.64 -13.28 -1.53
C THR A 82 -1.96 -12.68 -2.01
N ILE A 83 -3.10 -13.27 -1.62
CA ILE A 83 -4.42 -12.76 -1.99
C ILE A 83 -4.67 -11.39 -1.37
N ARG A 84 -4.38 -11.20 -0.08
CA ARG A 84 -4.50 -9.89 0.59
C ARG A 84 -3.61 -8.82 -0.02
N LEU A 85 -2.38 -9.17 -0.42
CA LEU A 85 -1.45 -8.25 -1.08
C LEU A 85 -1.97 -7.79 -2.46
N LEU A 86 -2.44 -8.73 -3.30
CA LEU A 86 -3.01 -8.41 -4.60
C LEU A 86 -4.33 -7.62 -4.48
N LEU A 87 -5.16 -7.98 -3.51
CA LEU A 87 -6.40 -7.26 -3.19
C LEU A 87 -6.10 -5.84 -2.70
N GLY A 88 -5.12 -5.66 -1.81
CA GLY A 88 -4.69 -4.35 -1.35
C GLY A 88 -4.13 -3.48 -2.49
N TYR A 89 -3.36 -4.07 -3.41
CA TYR A 89 -2.90 -3.37 -4.61
C TYR A 89 -4.08 -2.96 -5.52
N LEU A 90 -5.06 -3.83 -5.70
CA LEU A 90 -6.29 -3.53 -6.45
C LEU A 90 -7.10 -2.40 -5.78
N TRP A 91 -7.17 -2.35 -4.45
CA TRP A 91 -7.84 -1.27 -3.73
C TRP A 91 -7.16 0.07 -3.90
N ILE A 92 -5.82 0.11 -3.91
CA ILE A 92 -5.07 1.32 -4.27
C ILE A 92 -5.46 1.76 -5.69
N ALA A 93 -5.44 0.82 -6.66
CA ALA A 93 -5.75 1.10 -8.05
C ALA A 93 -7.19 1.61 -8.27
N ASN A 94 -8.14 1.19 -7.41
CA ASN A 94 -9.55 1.59 -7.43
C ASN A 94 -9.88 2.77 -6.49
N ASP A 95 -8.89 3.54 -6.04
CA ASP A 95 -9.12 4.72 -5.18
C ASP A 95 -9.80 4.38 -3.83
N GLN A 96 -9.51 3.21 -3.29
CA GLN A 96 -9.95 2.74 -1.96
C GLN A 96 -8.75 2.50 -1.03
N PRO A 97 -7.88 3.50 -0.78
CA PRO A 97 -6.67 3.31 0.01
C PRO A 97 -6.95 2.87 1.46
N ASP A 98 -8.14 3.16 2.01
CA ASP A 98 -8.53 2.75 3.36
C ASP A 98 -8.61 1.22 3.49
N TYR A 99 -9.14 0.57 2.45
CA TYR A 99 -9.26 -0.89 2.38
C TYR A 99 -7.89 -1.54 2.13
N ALA A 100 -7.04 -0.90 1.32
CA ALA A 100 -5.65 -1.35 1.15
C ALA A 100 -4.84 -1.31 2.46
N ILE A 101 -5.01 -0.25 3.26
CA ILE A 101 -4.41 -0.16 4.59
C ILE A 101 -4.93 -1.27 5.51
N ALA A 102 -6.24 -1.57 5.46
CA ALA A 102 -6.82 -2.65 6.24
C ALA A 102 -6.21 -4.02 5.87
N GLU A 103 -6.04 -4.32 4.57
CA GLU A 103 -5.39 -5.56 4.14
C GLU A 103 -3.93 -5.67 4.58
N GLY A 104 -3.15 -4.58 4.46
CA GLY A 104 -1.79 -4.55 4.95
C GLY A 104 -1.72 -4.80 6.47
N ASN A 105 -2.59 -4.16 7.25
CA ASN A 105 -2.66 -4.36 8.69
C ASN A 105 -3.09 -5.78 9.07
N ASN A 106 -4.07 -6.38 8.36
CA ASN A 106 -4.47 -7.77 8.57
C ASN A 106 -3.29 -8.74 8.42
N ILE A 107 -2.45 -8.52 7.39
CA ILE A 107 -1.23 -9.32 7.21
C ILE A 107 -0.26 -9.09 8.38
N LEU A 108 -0.08 -7.86 8.85
CA LEU A 108 0.85 -7.56 9.94
C LEU A 108 0.38 -8.10 11.30
N ASP A 109 -0.93 -8.26 11.49
CA ASP A 109 -1.54 -8.82 12.70
C ASP A 109 -1.30 -10.34 12.84
N PHE A 110 -0.87 -11.01 11.77
CA PHE A 110 -0.48 -12.43 11.81
C PHE A 110 0.87 -12.58 12.56
N GLY A 111 0.87 -13.39 13.63
CA GLY A 111 2.02 -13.50 14.53
C GLY A 111 3.32 -14.01 13.89
N ASN A 112 3.26 -14.84 12.83
CA ASN A 112 4.41 -15.53 12.25
C ASN A 112 4.62 -15.27 10.74
N VAL A 113 4.45 -14.02 10.30
CA VAL A 113 4.63 -13.69 8.87
C VAL A 113 6.09 -13.56 8.49
N ARG A 114 6.42 -14.12 7.32
CA ARG A 114 7.74 -14.02 6.68
C ARG A 114 8.15 -12.56 6.44
N LYS A 115 9.45 -12.27 6.48
CA LYS A 115 9.96 -10.89 6.37
C LYS A 115 9.58 -10.23 5.05
N GLU A 116 9.61 -10.98 3.96
CA GLU A 116 9.25 -10.52 2.61
C GLU A 116 7.79 -10.09 2.58
N THR A 117 6.90 -10.90 3.17
CA THR A 117 5.48 -10.58 3.27
C THR A 117 5.22 -9.36 4.16
N LYS A 118 5.95 -9.21 5.28
CA LYS A 118 5.90 -7.99 6.11
C LYS A 118 6.34 -6.74 5.34
N LEU A 119 7.41 -6.86 4.54
CA LEU A 119 7.86 -5.79 3.66
C LEU A 119 6.77 -5.39 2.66
N LEU A 120 6.11 -6.36 2.02
CA LEU A 120 5.05 -6.07 1.06
C LEU A 120 3.80 -5.47 1.73
N ALA A 121 3.45 -5.93 2.93
CA ALA A 121 2.35 -5.33 3.70
C ALA A 121 2.62 -3.87 4.06
N HIS A 122 3.82 -3.56 4.59
CA HIS A 122 4.25 -2.17 4.82
C HIS A 122 4.29 -1.36 3.52
N SER A 123 4.66 -1.98 2.39
CA SER A 123 4.69 -1.30 1.08
C SER A 123 3.29 -0.90 0.61
N ILE A 124 2.30 -1.80 0.72
CA ILE A 124 0.90 -1.50 0.42
C ILE A 124 0.38 -0.36 1.31
N ILE A 125 0.65 -0.42 2.62
CA ILE A 125 0.23 0.64 3.55
C ILE A 125 0.86 1.98 3.15
N ALA A 126 2.17 2.00 2.86
CA ALA A 126 2.88 3.21 2.45
C ALA A 126 2.30 3.81 1.16
N ILE A 127 2.08 2.98 0.13
CA ILE A 127 1.47 3.44 -1.14
C ILE A 127 0.07 4.03 -0.88
N ALA A 128 -0.77 3.33 -0.13
CA ALA A 128 -2.10 3.82 0.21
C ALA A 128 -2.07 5.13 1.02
N MET A 129 -1.12 5.29 1.95
CA MET A 129 -0.93 6.53 2.69
C MET A 129 -0.49 7.68 1.78
N TYR A 130 0.37 7.43 0.78
CA TYR A 130 0.71 8.45 -0.23
C TYR A 130 -0.51 8.90 -1.03
N GLU A 131 -1.37 7.97 -1.45
CA GLU A 131 -2.62 8.29 -2.15
C GLU A 131 -3.58 9.12 -1.29
N LYS A 132 -3.62 8.86 0.02
CA LYS A 132 -4.39 9.69 0.97
C LYS A 132 -3.76 11.06 1.28
N GLY A 133 -2.56 11.33 0.80
CA GLY A 133 -1.81 12.54 1.14
C GLY A 133 -1.18 12.53 2.54
N LEU A 134 -1.12 11.38 3.22
CA LEU A 134 -0.44 11.18 4.50
C LEU A 134 1.07 10.96 4.28
N LYS A 135 1.75 11.96 3.71
CA LYS A 135 3.09 11.79 3.12
C LYS A 135 4.16 11.48 4.16
N THR A 136 4.08 12.05 5.36
CA THR A 136 5.07 11.78 6.42
C THR A 136 4.91 10.35 6.94
N LEU A 137 3.69 9.91 7.21
CA LEU A 137 3.43 8.53 7.63
C LEU A 137 3.78 7.52 6.53
N ALA A 138 3.48 7.84 5.27
CA ALA A 138 3.85 6.99 4.13
C ALA A 138 5.37 6.80 4.06
N PHE A 139 6.14 7.88 4.27
CA PHE A 139 7.60 7.83 4.32
C PHE A 139 8.11 7.00 5.50
N ASP A 140 7.54 7.19 6.70
CA ASP A 140 7.88 6.39 7.88
C ASP A 140 7.61 4.89 7.67
N GLU A 141 6.49 4.56 7.03
CA GLU A 141 6.11 3.19 6.69
C GLU A 141 7.06 2.60 5.64
N SER A 142 7.40 3.39 4.61
CA SER A 142 8.38 2.98 3.60
C SER A 142 9.77 2.71 4.20
N ASN A 143 10.19 3.49 5.19
CA ASN A 143 11.44 3.25 5.92
C ASN A 143 11.43 1.94 6.71
N LYS A 144 10.26 1.42 7.11
CA LYS A 144 10.16 0.06 7.69
C LYS A 144 10.47 -0.99 6.63
N CYS A 145 10.01 -0.81 5.39
CA CYS A 145 10.35 -1.69 4.26
C CYS A 145 11.87 -1.77 4.06
N ALA A 146 12.55 -0.61 4.03
CA ALA A 146 14.00 -0.55 3.83
C ALA A 146 14.80 -1.35 4.88
N LYS A 147 14.32 -1.41 6.12
CA LYS A 147 14.93 -2.21 7.21
C LYS A 147 14.68 -3.71 7.06
N LEU A 148 13.66 -4.11 6.32
CA LEU A 148 13.27 -5.51 6.09
C LEU A 148 13.91 -6.10 4.83
N ILE A 149 14.51 -5.30 3.95
CA ILE A 149 15.22 -5.78 2.75
C ILE A 149 16.42 -6.62 3.19
N GLN A 150 16.27 -7.95 3.18
CA GLN A 150 17.34 -8.91 3.38
C GLN A 150 17.29 -9.94 2.25
N LYS A 151 17.86 -9.57 1.09
CA LYS A 151 17.90 -10.36 -0.16
C LYS A 151 16.51 -10.67 -0.76
N MET A 152 16.49 -10.96 -2.07
CA MET A 152 15.27 -11.34 -2.80
C MET A 152 14.64 -12.62 -2.21
N PRO A 153 13.33 -12.87 -2.45
CA PRO A 153 12.69 -14.12 -2.06
C PRO A 153 13.52 -15.34 -2.46
N GLU A 154 13.57 -16.35 -1.61
CA GLU A 154 14.36 -17.57 -1.84
C GLU A 154 14.00 -18.27 -3.16
N THR A 155 15.00 -18.93 -3.74
CA THR A 155 14.88 -19.83 -4.91
C THR A 155 13.92 -20.97 -4.59
N GLY A 156 12.64 -20.82 -4.93
CA GLY A 156 11.56 -21.75 -4.57
C GLY A 156 10.19 -21.11 -4.41
N SER A 157 10.11 -19.77 -4.38
CA SER A 157 8.82 -19.05 -4.43
C SER A 157 8.13 -19.22 -5.79
N SER A 158 6.79 -19.30 -5.79
CA SER A 158 6.02 -19.34 -7.04
C SER A 158 6.20 -18.06 -7.86
N ASP A 159 6.09 -18.18 -9.19
CA ASP A 159 6.15 -17.03 -10.11
C ASP A 159 5.18 -15.92 -9.71
N LEU A 160 3.98 -16.29 -9.22
CA LEU A 160 3.00 -15.34 -8.70
C LEU A 160 3.52 -14.53 -7.52
N ASN A 161 4.17 -15.18 -6.54
CA ASN A 161 4.71 -14.49 -5.37
C ASN A 161 5.86 -13.56 -5.76
N ILE A 162 6.71 -13.99 -6.70
CA ILE A 162 7.82 -13.19 -7.21
C ILE A 162 7.28 -11.99 -7.99
N ALA A 163 6.30 -12.20 -8.87
CA ALA A 163 5.64 -11.12 -9.61
C ALA A 163 4.96 -10.12 -8.65
N THR A 164 4.24 -10.61 -7.63
CA THR A 164 3.61 -9.80 -6.58
C THR A 164 4.63 -8.96 -5.81
N TYR A 165 5.78 -9.56 -5.48
CA TYR A 165 6.88 -8.84 -4.85
C TYR A 165 7.39 -7.69 -5.73
N HIS A 166 7.63 -7.98 -7.01
CA HIS A 166 8.16 -7.00 -7.95
C HIS A 166 7.18 -5.86 -8.27
N ILE A 167 5.89 -6.15 -8.48
CA ILE A 167 4.90 -5.11 -8.79
C ILE A 167 4.70 -4.16 -7.61
N ILE A 168 4.54 -4.68 -6.39
CA ILE A 168 4.31 -3.86 -5.20
C ILE A 168 5.56 -3.04 -4.87
N THR A 169 6.74 -3.66 -4.87
CA THR A 169 7.99 -2.96 -4.56
C THR A 169 8.35 -1.94 -5.64
N GLY A 170 8.16 -2.28 -6.91
CA GLY A 170 8.36 -1.36 -8.04
C GLY A 170 7.43 -0.15 -7.95
N THR A 171 6.17 -0.37 -7.60
CA THR A 171 5.20 0.70 -7.37
C THR A 171 5.62 1.57 -6.19
N LEU A 172 6.00 1.01 -5.05
CA LEU A 172 6.51 1.79 -3.92
C LEU A 172 7.73 2.64 -4.31
N CYS A 173 8.65 2.09 -5.12
CA CYS A 173 9.79 2.84 -5.64
C CYS A 173 9.36 4.06 -6.48
N ILE A 174 8.28 3.97 -7.26
CA ILE A 174 7.70 5.13 -7.94
C ILE A 174 7.26 6.21 -6.94
N TYR A 175 6.52 5.82 -5.89
CA TYR A 175 6.04 6.75 -4.87
C TYR A 175 7.16 7.44 -4.09
N ASN A 176 8.26 6.73 -3.87
CA ASN A 176 9.47 7.25 -3.23
C ASN A 176 10.38 8.03 -4.20
N GLU A 177 9.98 8.19 -5.46
CA GLU A 177 10.78 8.78 -6.54
C GLU A 177 12.13 8.07 -6.76
N ASN A 178 12.25 6.80 -6.32
CA ASN A 178 13.40 5.93 -6.59
C ASN A 178 13.18 5.19 -7.91
N TYR A 179 13.22 5.93 -9.02
CA TYR A 179 12.94 5.36 -10.34
C TYR A 179 13.96 4.30 -10.78
N GLN A 180 15.20 4.36 -10.29
CA GLN A 180 16.19 3.29 -10.53
C GLN A 180 15.77 1.97 -9.86
N GLY A 181 15.28 2.03 -8.62
CA GLY A 181 14.68 0.88 -7.95
C GLY A 181 13.44 0.37 -8.69
N ALA A 182 12.57 1.28 -9.15
CA ALA A 182 11.38 0.91 -9.93
C ALA A 182 11.75 0.18 -11.23
N ARG A 183 12.76 0.66 -11.97
CA ARG A 183 13.30 -0.02 -13.17
C ARG A 183 13.73 -1.44 -12.85
N PHE A 184 14.55 -1.62 -11.80
CA PHE A 184 15.01 -2.95 -11.39
C PHE A 184 13.83 -3.89 -11.08
N HIS A 185 12.87 -3.41 -10.30
CA HIS A 185 11.73 -4.23 -9.93
C HIS A 185 10.81 -4.56 -11.11
N PHE A 186 10.52 -3.61 -11.99
CA PHE A 186 9.69 -3.86 -13.16
C PHE A 186 10.39 -4.72 -14.23
N ALA A 187 11.73 -4.66 -14.32
CA ALA A 187 12.48 -5.63 -15.12
C ALA A 187 12.31 -7.05 -14.58
N GLY A 188 12.40 -7.23 -13.25
CA GLY A 188 12.11 -8.51 -12.61
C GLY A 188 10.68 -8.98 -12.81
N PHE A 189 9.70 -8.06 -12.70
CA PHE A 189 8.29 -8.36 -12.98
C PHE A 189 8.08 -8.87 -14.42
N ASN A 190 8.72 -8.24 -15.41
CA ASN A 190 8.63 -8.62 -16.82
C ASN A 190 9.12 -10.05 -17.08
N ILE A 191 10.13 -10.53 -16.35
CA ILE A 191 10.64 -11.91 -16.52
C ILE A 191 9.52 -12.95 -16.31
N PHE A 192 8.64 -12.73 -15.33
CA PHE A 192 7.58 -13.67 -14.96
C PHE A 192 6.25 -13.39 -15.65
N SER A 193 5.92 -12.10 -15.84
CA SER A 193 4.62 -11.68 -16.40
C SER A 193 4.63 -11.48 -17.92
N ARG A 194 5.81 -11.29 -18.53
CA ARG A 194 5.99 -10.81 -19.91
C ARG A 194 5.35 -9.44 -20.20
N ILE A 195 5.05 -8.67 -19.16
CA ILE A 195 4.53 -7.30 -19.26
C ILE A 195 5.70 -6.33 -19.11
N GLY A 196 6.15 -5.75 -20.23
CA GLY A 196 7.38 -4.97 -20.29
C GLY A 196 7.23 -3.45 -20.11
N TRP A 197 6.05 -2.90 -20.37
CA TRP A 197 5.86 -1.44 -20.41
C TRP A 197 6.06 -0.71 -19.06
N PRO A 198 5.84 -1.32 -17.87
CA PRO A 198 6.11 -0.63 -16.60
C PRO A 198 7.59 -0.26 -16.46
N TYR A 199 8.49 -1.13 -16.93
CA TYR A 199 9.92 -0.85 -16.97
C TYR A 199 10.22 0.35 -17.88
N MET A 200 9.60 0.41 -19.05
CA MET A 200 9.81 1.49 -20.01
C MET A 200 9.36 2.85 -19.46
N LEU A 201 8.26 2.89 -18.69
CA LEU A 201 7.82 4.09 -17.98
C LEU A 201 8.81 4.48 -16.89
N ALA A 202 9.21 3.54 -16.03
CA ALA A 202 10.18 3.81 -14.96
C ALA A 202 11.54 4.29 -15.51
N ASP A 203 11.95 3.77 -16.66
CA ASP A 203 13.17 4.17 -17.37
C ASP A 203 13.11 5.63 -17.85
N ALA A 204 11.96 6.06 -18.39
CA ALA A 204 11.76 7.45 -18.77
C ALA A 204 11.66 8.38 -17.55
N MET A 205 10.99 7.93 -16.47
CA MET A 205 10.88 8.69 -15.22
C MET A 205 12.25 8.93 -14.58
N ALA A 206 13.14 7.94 -14.63
CA ALA A 206 14.52 8.07 -14.17
C ALA A 206 15.29 9.16 -14.92
N ASP A 207 15.21 9.17 -16.25
CA ASP A 207 15.87 10.20 -17.06
C ASP A 207 15.36 11.61 -16.73
N ILE A 208 14.04 11.78 -16.58
CA ILE A 208 13.44 13.07 -16.21
C ILE A 208 13.97 13.53 -14.85
N LYS A 209 13.98 12.63 -13.85
CA LYS A 209 14.46 12.94 -12.50
C LYS A 209 15.94 13.32 -12.46
N GLU A 210 16.75 12.71 -13.32
CA GLU A 210 18.19 12.99 -13.46
C GLU A 210 18.49 14.27 -14.27
N GLY A 211 17.48 15.05 -14.64
CA GLY A 211 17.64 16.28 -15.41
C GLY A 211 17.81 16.06 -16.92
N LYS A 212 17.68 14.81 -17.40
CA LYS A 212 17.71 14.45 -18.83
C LYS A 212 16.29 14.45 -19.42
N ALA A 213 15.50 15.48 -19.12
CA ALA A 213 14.07 15.55 -19.48
C ALA A 213 13.81 15.31 -20.97
N ALA A 214 14.63 15.85 -21.87
CA ALA A 214 14.50 15.61 -23.31
C ALA A 214 14.66 14.12 -23.69
N SER A 215 15.58 13.41 -23.03
CA SER A 215 15.78 11.97 -23.23
C SER A 215 14.58 11.17 -22.73
N GLY A 216 14.10 11.46 -21.51
CA GLY A 216 12.92 10.82 -20.95
C GLY A 216 11.66 11.06 -21.78
N VAL A 217 11.42 12.29 -22.23
CA VAL A 217 10.30 12.62 -23.15
C VAL A 217 10.41 11.86 -24.47
N ASN A 218 11.62 11.74 -25.03
CA ASN A 218 11.82 10.97 -26.25
C ASN A 218 11.50 9.48 -26.04
N LYS A 219 11.90 8.89 -24.91
CA LYS A 219 11.52 7.51 -24.54
C LYS A 219 10.01 7.34 -24.47
N ILE A 220 9.30 8.26 -23.80
CA ILE A 220 7.84 8.25 -23.66
C ILE A 220 7.16 8.35 -25.04
N LYS A 221 7.68 9.18 -25.96
CA LYS A 221 7.19 9.30 -27.34
C LYS A 221 7.40 8.02 -28.16
N ILE A 222 8.49 7.29 -27.93
CA ILE A 222 8.74 6.00 -28.56
C ILE A 222 7.76 4.97 -28.00
N ASN A 223 7.61 4.92 -26.68
CA ASN A 223 6.69 4.00 -25.98
C ASN A 223 5.24 4.22 -26.43
N ALA A 224 4.81 5.47 -26.67
CA ALA A 224 3.46 5.78 -27.17
C ALA A 224 3.11 5.14 -28.52
N LYS A 225 4.09 4.59 -29.25
CA LYS A 225 3.91 3.90 -30.53
C LYS A 225 3.95 2.38 -30.40
N ASP A 226 4.28 1.86 -29.22
CA ASP A 226 4.39 0.43 -28.96
C ASP A 226 3.00 -0.18 -28.78
N LYS A 227 2.66 -1.16 -29.63
CA LYS A 227 1.35 -1.82 -29.65
C LYS A 227 1.14 -2.79 -28.50
N THR A 228 2.19 -3.11 -27.73
CA THR A 228 2.10 -3.96 -26.54
C THR A 228 1.63 -3.19 -25.31
N ILE A 229 1.59 -1.86 -25.37
CA ILE A 229 1.11 -0.99 -24.29
C ILE A 229 -0.42 -0.83 -24.43
N PRO A 230 -1.21 -1.00 -23.35
CA PRO A 230 -2.65 -0.77 -23.41
C PRO A 230 -3.00 0.64 -23.89
N GLU A 231 -4.15 0.75 -24.55
CA GLU A 231 -4.65 2.03 -25.05
C GLU A 231 -4.81 3.07 -23.92
N VAL A 232 -5.31 2.65 -22.75
CA VAL A 232 -5.45 3.53 -21.58
C VAL A 232 -4.11 4.13 -21.14
N VAL A 233 -3.05 3.31 -21.13
CA VAL A 233 -1.69 3.74 -20.78
C VAL A 233 -1.13 4.65 -21.87
N THR A 234 -1.34 4.30 -23.14
CA THR A 234 -0.90 5.09 -24.29
C THR A 234 -1.56 6.48 -24.30
N ASN A 235 -2.86 6.55 -24.05
CA ASN A 235 -3.59 7.81 -23.96
C ASN A 235 -3.08 8.69 -22.81
N HIS A 236 -2.81 8.08 -21.64
CA HIS A 236 -2.20 8.77 -20.50
C HIS A 236 -0.82 9.35 -20.84
N ILE A 237 0.05 8.52 -21.43
CA ILE A 237 1.38 8.89 -21.93
C ILE A 237 1.32 10.08 -22.90
N ILE A 238 0.38 10.05 -23.85
CA ILE A 238 0.19 11.14 -24.83
C ILE A 238 -0.21 12.46 -24.14
N GLN A 239 -1.12 12.40 -23.15
CA GLN A 239 -1.50 13.59 -22.39
C GLN A 239 -0.35 14.12 -21.53
N ALA A 240 0.40 13.22 -20.90
CA ALA A 240 1.63 13.53 -20.19
C ALA A 240 2.63 14.29 -21.08
N ILE A 241 2.90 13.81 -22.30
CA ILE A 241 3.79 14.48 -23.27
C ILE A 241 3.30 15.92 -23.54
N LYS A 242 2.01 16.10 -23.84
CA LYS A 242 1.45 17.43 -24.12
C LYS A 242 1.61 18.39 -22.95
N ASN A 243 1.50 17.91 -21.72
CA ASN A 243 1.67 18.73 -20.52
C ASN A 243 3.14 19.10 -20.31
N ILE A 244 4.06 18.15 -20.53
CA ILE A 244 5.50 18.41 -20.44
C ILE A 244 5.93 19.47 -21.45
N GLU A 245 5.52 19.33 -22.72
CA GLU A 245 5.89 20.24 -23.82
C GLU A 245 5.39 21.68 -23.61
N LYS A 246 4.30 21.86 -22.87
CA LYS A 246 3.76 23.19 -22.52
C LYS A 246 4.47 23.84 -21.33
N SER A 247 5.28 23.09 -20.59
CA SER A 247 5.91 23.57 -19.36
C SER A 247 7.43 23.70 -19.55
N THR A 248 8.00 24.77 -19.01
CA THR A 248 9.44 25.06 -19.16
C THR A 248 10.32 24.37 -18.10
N ASN A 249 9.72 23.67 -17.13
CA ASN A 249 10.46 23.11 -15.98
C ASN A 249 9.79 21.87 -15.38
N VAL A 250 9.70 20.78 -16.15
CA VAL A 250 9.26 19.48 -15.59
C VAL A 250 10.39 18.86 -14.80
N ARG A 251 10.17 18.70 -13.49
CA ARG A 251 11.11 18.01 -12.58
C ARG A 251 10.50 16.81 -11.87
N ASP A 252 9.18 16.78 -11.74
CA ASP A 252 8.46 15.67 -11.12
C ASP A 252 8.01 14.72 -12.22
N ALA A 253 8.51 13.49 -12.23
CA ALA A 253 8.11 12.47 -13.20
C ALA A 253 6.91 11.62 -12.74
N LYS A 254 6.44 11.81 -11.49
CA LYS A 254 5.40 10.99 -10.87
C LYS A 254 4.08 11.02 -11.63
N PHE A 255 3.79 12.09 -12.37
CA PHE A 255 2.59 12.20 -13.20
C PHE A 255 2.46 11.08 -14.26
N LEU A 256 3.55 10.39 -14.61
CA LEU A 256 3.53 9.25 -15.53
C LEU A 256 2.95 7.98 -14.91
N TRP A 257 2.81 7.93 -13.59
CA TRP A 257 2.29 6.78 -12.86
C TRP A 257 1.10 7.19 -12.00
N THR A 258 -0.10 6.93 -12.50
CA THR A 258 -1.36 7.21 -11.81
C THR A 258 -2.02 5.93 -11.33
N LYS A 259 -3.12 6.06 -10.58
CA LYS A 259 -3.99 4.93 -10.24
C LYS A 259 -4.50 4.17 -11.48
N ASP A 260 -4.83 4.88 -12.56
CA ASP A 260 -5.27 4.27 -13.82
C ASP A 260 -4.17 3.42 -14.47
N ILE A 261 -2.91 3.84 -14.36
CA ILE A 261 -1.75 3.04 -14.78
C ILE A 261 -1.60 1.80 -13.90
N SER A 262 -1.77 1.95 -12.59
CA SER A 262 -1.71 0.82 -11.65
C SER A 262 -2.84 -0.19 -11.91
N LEU A 263 -4.04 0.30 -12.25
CA LEU A 263 -5.20 -0.51 -12.63
C LEU A 263 -5.00 -1.22 -13.97
N ALA A 264 -4.44 -0.52 -14.97
CA ALA A 264 -4.09 -1.12 -16.25
C ALA A 264 -3.11 -2.28 -16.07
N LEU A 265 -2.08 -2.09 -15.24
CA LEU A 265 -1.12 -3.14 -14.90
C LEU A 265 -1.79 -4.32 -14.21
N TYR A 266 -2.67 -4.07 -13.24
CA TYR A 266 -3.43 -5.14 -12.57
C TYR A 266 -4.29 -5.94 -13.57
N ASN A 267 -4.99 -5.25 -14.47
CA ASN A 267 -5.85 -5.90 -15.46
C ASN A 267 -5.06 -6.75 -16.47
N GLU A 268 -3.85 -6.34 -16.83
CA GLU A 268 -2.98 -7.13 -17.70
C GLU A 268 -2.41 -8.37 -17.02
N ILE A 269 -2.15 -8.32 -15.71
CA ILE A 269 -1.68 -9.50 -14.95
C ILE A 269 -2.63 -10.69 -15.17
N ASN A 270 -3.94 -10.44 -15.25
CA ASN A 270 -4.98 -11.45 -15.48
C ASN A 270 -4.82 -12.23 -16.80
N ASN A 271 -4.01 -11.73 -17.74
CA ASN A 271 -3.74 -12.38 -19.03
C ASN A 271 -2.26 -12.80 -19.16
N SER A 272 -1.48 -12.69 -18.09
CA SER A 272 -0.07 -13.04 -18.07
C SER A 272 0.13 -14.57 -18.06
N PRO A 273 1.30 -15.08 -18.47
CA PRO A 273 1.58 -16.52 -18.44
C PRO A 273 1.88 -17.06 -17.03
N ILE A 274 1.64 -16.26 -15.98
CA ILE A 274 1.84 -16.68 -14.59
C ILE A 274 0.85 -17.81 -14.28
N LYS A 275 1.37 -18.97 -13.89
CA LYS A 275 0.55 -20.18 -13.68
C LYS A 275 -0.57 -19.93 -12.66
N GLY A 276 -1.80 -20.15 -13.10
CA GLY A 276 -3.03 -20.03 -12.29
C GLY A 276 -3.44 -18.58 -11.95
N ILE A 277 -2.85 -17.56 -12.59
CA ILE A 277 -3.23 -16.17 -12.32
C ILE A 277 -4.71 -15.90 -12.64
N ASN A 278 -5.25 -16.43 -13.73
CA ASN A 278 -6.66 -16.20 -14.11
C ASN A 278 -7.63 -16.64 -13.01
N LYS A 279 -7.38 -17.82 -12.44
CA LYS A 279 -8.14 -18.39 -11.31
C LYS A 279 -8.01 -17.53 -10.04
N VAL A 280 -6.80 -17.02 -9.77
CA VAL A 280 -6.56 -16.09 -8.66
C VAL A 280 -7.32 -14.78 -8.89
N SER A 281 -7.35 -14.27 -10.11
CA SER A 281 -8.08 -13.07 -10.48
C SER A 281 -9.59 -13.26 -10.34
N GLU A 282 -10.12 -14.44 -10.68
CA GLU A 282 -11.52 -14.81 -10.41
C GLU A 282 -11.83 -14.84 -8.90
N LEU A 283 -10.94 -15.42 -8.10
CA LEU A 283 -11.06 -15.40 -6.64
C LEU A 283 -11.08 -13.96 -6.10
N ILE A 284 -10.17 -13.10 -6.57
CA ILE A 284 -10.14 -11.69 -6.16
C ILE A 284 -11.41 -10.95 -6.60
N ALA A 285 -11.91 -11.19 -7.82
CA ALA A 285 -13.16 -10.60 -8.28
C ALA A 285 -14.35 -11.02 -7.39
N ASN A 286 -14.44 -12.30 -7.04
CA ASN A 286 -15.46 -12.81 -6.11
C ASN A 286 -15.33 -12.19 -4.71
N LEU A 287 -14.09 -12.01 -4.24
CA LEU A 287 -13.82 -11.30 -2.99
C LEU A 287 -14.27 -9.85 -3.07
N CYS A 288 -13.97 -9.11 -4.13
CA CYS A 288 -14.44 -7.74 -4.30
C CYS A 288 -15.96 -7.64 -4.22
N ILE A 289 -16.71 -8.58 -4.84
CA ILE A 289 -18.18 -8.61 -4.73
C ILE A 289 -18.63 -8.82 -3.28
N LYS A 290 -18.00 -9.77 -2.58
CA LYS A 290 -18.36 -10.11 -1.19
C LYS A 290 -17.94 -9.04 -0.18
N LEU A 291 -16.87 -8.30 -0.49
CA LEU A 291 -16.28 -7.26 0.34
C LEU A 291 -16.77 -5.86 -0.02
N ASN A 292 -17.62 -5.70 -1.04
CA ASN A 292 -18.15 -4.41 -1.41
C ASN A 292 -19.10 -3.92 -0.30
N VAL A 293 -18.51 -3.20 0.66
CA VAL A 293 -19.22 -2.50 1.72
C VAL A 293 -19.57 -1.13 1.15
N ASP A 294 -20.83 -0.95 0.79
CA ASP A 294 -21.45 0.36 0.52
C ASP A 294 -21.43 1.22 1.80
#